data_AF-A0A450WFE8-F1
#
_entry.id   AF-A0A450WFE8-F1
#
_cell.length_a   1.000
_cell.length_b   1.000
_cell.length_c   1.000
_cell.angle_alpha   90.00
_cell.angle_beta   90.00
_cell.angle_gamma   90.00
#
_symmetry.space_group_name_H-M   'P 1'
#
loop_
_entity.id
_entity.type
_entity.pdbx_description
1 polymer ?
#
loop_
_entity_poly.entity_id
_entity_poly.type
_entity_poly.pdbx_seq_one_letter_code
_entity_poly.pdbx_strand_id
1 'polypeptide(L)'
;MKIDIHTHTKKCKSGDAPTREISPENFCQTILSTEVGIIAITNHNVFDLDQYTAIETGLGKDAQVWPGIEIDIHENGSRGHLLVIVSPTLAKGFSKAVDAFTKGSSPNSFTATIDQVLEKFDSFKPLYVAHYKQKKPNLSDNAIERLLSKTENPGRVIKEVSNSISAGIYISHGHPSIYGSDIQDWAKYEEFSRELPDLRLPVESFEHFCLLLAKDPTTINTVLDKKTSEFLELRSFDDNSMLKIKAFNDINVIFGPKGTGKTCILKAIARYYTKKGTDARVYESASDRLDEIFDRKGKDLTIDLSDHDIDDCANEIEVLRAASEIDVTSIKKYVAYFEAKTTNRNAKKILLKDIEPEEESGAKREFDDVKAAVGTTKNSWSFWTRILP
;
A
#
# COMPACT_ATOMS: atom_id res chain seq x y z
N MET A 1 -10.73 -4.42 6.67
CA MET A 1 -9.77 -5.14 7.53
C MET A 1 -8.62 -5.57 6.65
N LYS A 2 -7.42 -5.02 6.86
CA LYS A 2 -6.25 -5.38 6.05
C LYS A 2 -5.57 -6.65 6.54
N ILE A 3 -4.88 -7.32 5.63
CA ILE A 3 -4.14 -8.56 5.89
C ILE A 3 -2.71 -8.47 5.36
N ASP A 4 -1.75 -8.92 6.18
CA ASP A 4 -0.35 -9.07 5.79
C ASP A 4 0.20 -10.44 6.18
N ILE A 5 0.32 -11.35 5.23
CA ILE A 5 0.79 -12.71 5.52
C ILE A 5 2.27 -12.93 5.22
N HIS A 6 3.04 -11.86 5.02
CA HIS A 6 4.48 -11.96 4.78
C HIS A 6 5.21 -10.86 5.55
N THR A 7 5.59 -11.16 6.78
CA THR A 7 6.34 -10.22 7.63
C THR A 7 7.49 -10.92 8.34
N HIS A 8 8.52 -10.15 8.69
CA HIS A 8 9.66 -10.62 9.44
C HIS A 8 9.87 -9.75 10.67
N THR A 9 10.19 -10.40 11.77
CA THR A 9 10.45 -9.76 13.06
C THR A 9 11.91 -9.85 13.47
N LYS A 10 12.71 -10.62 12.73
CA LYS A 10 14.12 -10.90 13.04
C LYS A 10 15.02 -10.77 11.83
N LYS A 11 16.25 -10.33 12.08
CA LYS A 11 17.36 -10.41 11.14
C LYS A 11 17.99 -11.81 11.19
N CYS A 12 17.38 -12.79 10.54
CA CYS A 12 17.82 -14.19 10.57
C CYS A 12 19.04 -14.46 9.68
N LYS A 13 19.09 -13.85 8.49
CA LYS A 13 20.15 -14.06 7.49
C LYS A 13 21.16 -12.92 7.48
N SER A 14 22.35 -13.18 6.95
CA SER A 14 23.41 -12.18 6.80
C SER A 14 23.02 -11.05 5.84
N GLY A 15 22.20 -11.36 4.83
CA GLY A 15 21.65 -10.40 3.87
C GLY A 15 20.41 -9.65 4.34
N ASP A 16 19.81 -10.02 5.48
CA ASP A 16 18.67 -9.30 6.03
C ASP A 16 19.10 -7.90 6.51
N ALA A 17 18.26 -6.90 6.25
CA ALA A 17 18.48 -5.55 6.74
C ALA A 17 18.43 -5.52 8.28
N PRO A 18 19.29 -4.75 8.97
CA PRO A 18 19.21 -4.58 10.43
C PRO A 18 17.87 -4.03 10.91
N THR A 19 17.21 -3.22 10.09
CA THR A 19 15.91 -2.60 10.33
C THR A 19 14.73 -3.58 10.32
N ARG A 20 15.00 -4.86 10.02
CA ARG A 20 14.03 -5.96 10.06
C ARG A 20 13.82 -6.50 11.48
N GLU A 21 14.78 -6.27 12.38
CA GLU A 21 14.67 -6.64 13.80
C GLU A 21 13.71 -5.69 14.51
N ILE A 22 12.70 -6.25 15.20
CA ILE A 22 11.74 -5.48 15.99
C ILE A 22 11.40 -6.23 17.29
N SER A 23 11.23 -5.49 18.39
CA SER A 23 10.78 -6.07 19.65
C SER A 23 9.28 -6.38 19.60
N PRO A 24 8.77 -7.36 20.38
CA PRO A 24 7.35 -7.64 20.48
C PRO A 24 6.50 -6.39 20.79
N GLU A 25 6.97 -5.54 21.69
CA GLU A 25 6.27 -4.33 22.13
C GLU A 25 6.11 -3.33 20.98
N ASN A 26 7.22 -3.03 20.29
CA ASN A 26 7.22 -2.11 19.16
C ASN A 26 6.39 -2.68 18.00
N PHE A 27 6.47 -3.98 17.75
CA PHE A 27 5.63 -4.65 16.75
C PHE A 27 4.14 -4.42 17.06
N CYS A 28 3.71 -4.70 18.29
CA CYS A 28 2.32 -4.51 18.69
C CYS A 28 1.90 -3.05 18.51
N GLN A 29 2.72 -2.09 18.96
CA GLN A 29 2.43 -0.67 18.81
C GLN A 29 2.27 -0.28 17.33
N THR A 30 3.17 -0.76 16.46
CA THR A 30 3.12 -0.48 15.02
C THR A 30 1.90 -1.12 14.35
N ILE A 31 1.51 -2.34 14.70
CA ILE A 31 0.31 -2.94 14.10
C ILE A 31 -0.95 -2.23 14.55
N LEU A 32 -1.05 -1.88 15.84
CA LEU A 32 -2.19 -1.16 16.42
C LEU A 32 -2.36 0.27 15.90
N SER A 33 -1.32 0.87 15.31
CA SER A 33 -1.42 2.17 14.61
C SER A 33 -1.90 2.04 13.15
N THR A 34 -2.20 0.83 12.67
CA THR A 34 -2.68 0.57 11.29
C THR A 34 -4.07 -0.07 11.25
N GLU A 35 -4.61 -0.30 10.05
CA GLU A 35 -5.86 -1.05 9.82
C GLU A 35 -5.64 -2.57 9.58
N VAL A 36 -4.42 -3.07 9.83
CA VAL A 36 -4.07 -4.50 9.66
C VAL A 36 -4.66 -5.30 10.81
N GLY A 37 -5.66 -6.14 10.49
CA GLY A 37 -6.33 -7.01 11.48
C GLY A 37 -5.82 -8.45 11.46
N ILE A 38 -5.04 -8.83 10.45
CA ILE A 38 -4.45 -10.17 10.33
C ILE A 38 -3.01 -10.04 9.87
N ILE A 39 -2.09 -10.63 10.62
CA ILE A 39 -0.67 -10.63 10.31
C ILE A 39 -0.07 -12.03 10.48
N ALA A 40 0.85 -12.45 9.59
CA ALA A 40 1.63 -13.68 9.78
C ALA A 40 3.10 -13.36 9.99
N ILE A 41 3.71 -14.01 10.99
CA ILE A 41 5.15 -13.91 11.25
C ILE A 41 5.84 -15.04 10.48
N THR A 42 6.66 -14.69 9.49
CA THR A 42 7.27 -15.62 8.55
C THR A 42 8.78 -15.37 8.42
N ASN A 43 9.49 -15.39 9.54
CA ASN A 43 10.95 -15.23 9.54
C ASN A 43 11.64 -16.28 8.65
N HIS A 44 12.76 -15.88 8.05
CA HIS A 44 13.55 -16.76 7.21
C HIS A 44 14.10 -17.96 8.00
N ASN A 45 13.68 -19.18 7.62
CA ASN A 45 14.15 -20.46 8.16
C ASN A 45 14.09 -20.59 9.70
N VAL A 46 13.33 -19.73 10.38
CA VAL A 46 13.24 -19.66 11.85
C VAL A 46 11.80 -19.37 12.22
N PHE A 47 11.30 -20.02 13.25
CA PHE A 47 10.08 -19.62 13.93
C PHE A 47 10.37 -19.52 15.42
N ASP A 48 10.33 -18.30 15.96
CA ASP A 48 10.54 -18.05 17.38
C ASP A 48 9.19 -18.07 18.11
N LEU A 49 8.95 -19.15 18.85
CA LEU A 49 7.72 -19.34 19.61
C LEU A 49 7.56 -18.34 20.75
N ASP A 50 8.65 -17.94 21.41
CA ASP A 50 8.60 -17.03 22.55
C ASP A 50 8.27 -15.61 22.06
N GLN A 51 8.92 -15.16 20.98
CA GLN A 51 8.61 -13.88 20.34
C GLN A 51 7.17 -13.88 19.78
N TYR A 52 6.76 -14.97 19.12
CA TYR A 52 5.38 -15.12 18.64
C TYR A 52 4.37 -15.02 19.78
N THR A 53 4.59 -15.72 20.90
CA THR A 53 3.68 -15.73 22.04
C THR A 53 3.59 -14.35 22.71
N ALA A 54 4.71 -13.63 22.79
CA ALA A 54 4.73 -12.25 23.30
C ALA A 54 3.91 -11.31 22.41
N ILE A 55 4.06 -11.42 21.08
CA ILE A 55 3.30 -10.63 20.11
C ILE A 55 1.80 -10.98 20.14
N GLU A 56 1.45 -12.28 20.15
CA GLU A 56 0.07 -12.75 20.24
C GLU A 56 -0.61 -12.21 21.52
N THR A 57 0.10 -12.27 22.64
CA THR A 57 -0.40 -11.74 23.93
C THR A 57 -0.57 -10.23 23.89
N GLY A 58 0.39 -9.50 23.29
CA GLY A 58 0.38 -8.04 23.21
C GLY A 58 -0.72 -7.48 22.30
N LEU A 59 -1.03 -8.16 21.20
CA LEU A 59 -2.12 -7.77 20.29
C LEU A 59 -3.51 -8.20 20.77
N GLY A 60 -3.59 -9.25 21.58
CA GLY A 60 -4.83 -9.67 22.22
C GLY A 60 -5.96 -9.96 21.21
N LYS A 61 -7.04 -9.16 21.27
CA LYS A 61 -8.22 -9.31 20.39
C LYS A 61 -8.26 -8.30 19.24
N ASP A 62 -7.33 -7.36 19.21
CA ASP A 62 -7.35 -6.25 18.25
C ASP A 62 -6.83 -6.69 16.87
N ALA A 63 -5.93 -7.67 16.82
CA ALA A 63 -5.44 -8.29 15.59
C ALA A 63 -5.14 -9.79 15.78
N GLN A 64 -5.25 -10.56 14.70
CA GLN A 64 -4.86 -11.98 14.66
C GLN A 64 -3.41 -12.13 14.22
N VAL A 65 -2.65 -13.00 14.91
CA VAL A 65 -1.26 -13.30 14.58
C VAL A 65 -1.13 -14.77 14.20
N TRP A 66 -0.74 -15.04 12.96
CA TRP A 66 -0.60 -16.40 12.45
C TRP A 66 0.87 -16.86 12.49
N PRO A 67 1.15 -18.05 13.05
CA PRO A 67 2.48 -18.60 13.09
C PRO A 67 2.90 -19.10 11.70
N GLY A 68 4.10 -18.72 11.28
CA GLY A 68 4.64 -19.19 10.00
C GLY A 68 6.16 -19.13 9.92
N ILE A 69 6.66 -19.52 8.76
CA ILE A 69 8.09 -19.54 8.41
C ILE A 69 8.22 -19.31 6.91
N GLU A 70 9.23 -18.56 6.49
CA GLU A 70 9.61 -18.47 5.08
C GLU A 70 10.81 -19.39 4.84
N ILE A 71 10.62 -20.40 4.00
CA ILE A 71 11.61 -21.44 3.72
C ILE A 71 12.32 -21.16 2.40
N ASP A 72 13.66 -21.25 2.42
CA ASP A 72 14.44 -21.32 1.18
C ASP A 72 14.22 -22.66 0.50
N ILE A 73 13.55 -22.64 -0.65
CA ILE A 73 13.38 -23.80 -1.50
C ILE A 73 14.51 -23.89 -2.50
N HIS A 74 15.10 -25.07 -2.63
CA HIS A 74 16.02 -25.40 -3.69
C HIS A 74 15.51 -26.63 -4.43
N GLU A 75 14.96 -26.43 -5.62
CA GLU A 75 14.32 -27.46 -6.44
C GLU A 75 14.94 -27.44 -7.84
N ASN A 76 15.51 -28.57 -8.29
CA ASN A 76 16.08 -28.72 -9.65
C ASN A 76 17.06 -27.60 -10.04
N GLY A 77 17.91 -27.14 -9.12
CA GLY A 77 18.88 -26.06 -9.37
C GLY A 77 18.30 -24.65 -9.31
N SER A 78 17.00 -24.50 -9.04
CA SER A 78 16.32 -23.21 -8.89
C SER A 78 16.07 -22.90 -7.42
N ARG A 79 16.32 -21.65 -7.01
CA ARG A 79 16.01 -21.14 -5.67
C ARG A 79 14.71 -20.34 -5.70
N GLY A 80 13.87 -20.53 -4.69
CA GLY A 80 12.66 -19.75 -4.47
C GLY A 80 12.27 -19.72 -3.00
N HIS A 81 11.37 -18.82 -2.60
CA HIS A 81 10.83 -18.80 -1.25
C HIS A 81 9.40 -19.35 -1.20
N LEU A 82 9.13 -20.08 -0.12
CA LEU A 82 7.81 -20.62 0.20
C LEU A 82 7.49 -20.32 1.66
N LEU A 83 6.41 -19.59 1.89
CA LEU A 83 5.88 -19.39 3.23
C LEU A 83 4.99 -20.57 3.60
N VAL A 84 5.13 -21.03 4.84
CA VAL A 84 4.30 -22.05 5.46
C VAL A 84 3.67 -21.44 6.69
N ILE A 85 2.35 -21.24 6.67
CA ILE A 85 1.59 -20.59 7.74
C ILE A 85 0.55 -21.58 8.27
N VAL A 86 0.42 -21.72 9.59
CA VAL A 86 -0.48 -22.69 10.22
C VAL A 86 -1.47 -22.02 11.17
N SER A 87 -2.44 -22.79 11.67
CA SER A 87 -3.37 -22.32 12.69
C SER A 87 -2.62 -21.87 13.96
N PRO A 88 -2.98 -20.73 14.57
CA PRO A 88 -2.46 -20.31 15.88
C PRO A 88 -2.53 -21.39 16.96
N THR A 89 -3.58 -22.22 16.93
CA THR A 89 -3.76 -23.34 17.88
C THR A 89 -2.66 -24.41 17.79
N LEU A 90 -1.93 -24.46 16.68
CA LEU A 90 -0.86 -25.43 16.41
C LEU A 90 0.54 -24.84 16.63
N ALA A 91 0.69 -23.58 17.04
CA ALA A 91 1.97 -22.87 17.12
C ALA A 91 3.07 -23.66 17.87
N LYS A 92 2.74 -24.27 19.02
CA LYS A 92 3.68 -25.09 19.80
C LYS A 92 4.15 -26.34 19.07
N GLY A 93 3.24 -27.03 18.38
CA GLY A 93 3.58 -28.22 17.59
C GLY A 93 4.38 -27.85 16.35
N PHE A 94 4.02 -26.73 15.73
CA PHE A 94 4.70 -26.17 14.57
C PHE A 94 6.13 -25.74 14.89
N SER A 95 6.36 -25.05 16.01
CA SER A 95 7.71 -24.70 16.49
C SER A 95 8.60 -25.93 16.63
N LYS A 96 8.12 -27.00 17.29
CA LYS A 96 8.88 -28.25 17.40
C LYS A 96 9.17 -28.88 16.03
N ALA A 97 8.23 -28.78 15.08
CA ALA A 97 8.42 -29.28 13.73
C ALA A 97 9.48 -28.47 12.99
N VAL A 98 9.45 -27.14 13.09
CA VAL A 98 10.46 -26.23 12.52
C VAL A 98 11.83 -26.52 13.11
N ASP A 99 11.97 -26.56 14.44
CA ASP A 99 13.25 -26.82 15.12
C ASP A 99 13.86 -28.16 14.70
N ALA A 100 13.02 -29.19 14.56
CA ALA A 100 13.46 -30.49 14.07
C ALA A 100 13.84 -30.45 12.58
N PHE A 101 13.17 -29.65 11.78
CA PHE A 101 13.40 -29.53 10.33
C PHE A 101 14.69 -28.80 10.02
N THR A 102 14.99 -27.74 10.77
CA THR A 102 16.18 -26.89 10.56
C THR A 102 17.38 -27.30 11.41
N LYS A 103 17.23 -28.36 12.22
CA LYS A 103 18.25 -28.85 13.16
C LYS A 103 19.61 -29.04 12.49
N GLY A 104 20.65 -28.48 13.11
CA GLY A 104 22.03 -28.60 12.63
C GLY A 104 22.36 -27.69 11.45
N SER A 105 21.44 -26.82 11.03
CA SER A 105 21.66 -25.79 10.01
C SER A 105 21.56 -24.40 10.62
N SER A 106 22.21 -23.43 9.98
CA SER A 106 21.96 -22.01 10.24
C SER A 106 20.85 -21.49 9.31
N PRO A 107 20.19 -20.37 9.64
CA PRO A 107 19.21 -19.76 8.75
C PRO A 107 19.77 -19.38 7.37
N ASN A 108 21.09 -19.14 7.27
CA ASN A 108 21.76 -18.82 5.99
C ASN A 108 22.02 -20.05 5.11
N SER A 109 22.17 -21.23 5.72
CA SER A 109 22.58 -22.45 5.02
C SER A 109 21.43 -23.41 4.77
N PHE A 110 20.34 -23.28 5.52
CA PHE A 110 19.20 -24.16 5.40
C PHE A 110 18.49 -23.97 4.06
N THR A 111 18.21 -25.07 3.37
CA THR A 111 17.35 -25.12 2.18
C THR A 111 16.59 -26.43 2.19
N ALA A 112 15.42 -26.48 1.57
CA ALA A 112 14.60 -27.69 1.45
C ALA A 112 14.02 -27.86 0.05
N THR A 113 13.62 -29.08 -0.29
CA THR A 113 12.79 -29.36 -1.47
C THR A 113 11.31 -29.25 -1.13
N ILE A 114 10.45 -29.14 -2.16
CA ILE A 114 8.99 -29.12 -1.95
C ILE A 114 8.51 -30.39 -1.24
N ASP A 115 9.06 -31.55 -1.60
CA ASP A 115 8.67 -32.83 -0.98
C ASP A 115 9.03 -32.89 0.51
N GLN A 116 10.19 -32.36 0.90
CA GLN A 116 10.60 -32.29 2.31
C GLN A 116 9.68 -31.37 3.12
N VAL A 117 9.27 -30.24 2.55
CA VAL A 117 8.33 -29.32 3.18
C VAL A 117 6.95 -29.98 3.36
N LEU A 118 6.47 -30.70 2.34
CA LEU A 118 5.20 -31.43 2.43
C LEU A 118 5.25 -32.54 3.48
N GLU A 119 6.28 -33.38 3.45
CA GLU A 119 6.46 -34.45 4.45
C GLU A 119 6.43 -33.90 5.88
N LYS A 120 7.04 -32.72 6.08
CA LYS A 120 7.16 -32.13 7.41
C LYS A 120 5.91 -31.39 7.87
N PHE A 121 5.28 -30.63 6.97
CA PHE A 121 4.30 -29.62 7.37
C PHE A 121 2.88 -29.87 6.88
N ASP A 122 2.63 -30.74 5.91
CA ASP A 122 1.29 -30.88 5.29
C ASP A 122 0.24 -31.37 6.30
N SER A 123 0.65 -32.17 7.29
CA SER A 123 -0.20 -32.62 8.42
C SER A 123 -0.76 -31.49 9.30
N PHE A 124 -0.12 -30.30 9.28
CA PHE A 124 -0.63 -29.10 9.96
C PHE A 124 -1.71 -28.38 9.14
N LYS A 125 -2.03 -28.87 7.93
CA LYS A 125 -2.94 -28.27 6.96
C LYS A 125 -2.62 -26.79 6.68
N PRO A 126 -1.36 -26.47 6.34
CA PRO A 126 -0.89 -25.11 6.24
C PRO A 126 -1.56 -24.35 5.09
N LEU A 127 -1.49 -23.04 5.19
CA LEU A 127 -1.56 -22.12 4.07
C LEU A 127 -0.15 -22.01 3.47
N TYR A 128 0.00 -22.46 2.22
CA TYR A 128 1.25 -22.32 1.48
C TYR A 128 1.19 -21.07 0.62
N VAL A 129 2.22 -20.21 0.72
CA VAL A 129 2.30 -18.98 -0.08
C VAL A 129 3.62 -18.96 -0.84
N ALA A 130 3.56 -19.15 -2.14
CA ALA A 130 4.73 -19.23 -3.01
C ALA A 130 5.08 -17.86 -3.59
N HIS A 131 6.33 -17.39 -3.43
CA HIS A 131 6.81 -16.24 -4.20
C HIS A 131 6.68 -16.53 -5.69
N TYR A 132 6.05 -15.63 -6.44
CA TYR A 132 5.71 -15.87 -7.84
C TYR A 132 6.19 -14.77 -8.78
N LYS A 133 6.75 -15.22 -9.91
CA LYS A 133 7.19 -14.41 -11.06
C LYS A 133 8.08 -13.22 -10.67
N GLN A 134 7.51 -12.03 -10.53
CA GLN A 134 8.22 -10.79 -10.24
C GLN A 134 8.77 -10.74 -8.81
N LYS A 135 8.17 -11.47 -7.86
CA LYS A 135 8.63 -11.50 -6.46
C LYS A 135 9.79 -12.47 -6.33
N LYS A 136 11.00 -11.97 -6.08
CA LYS A 136 12.23 -12.76 -6.06
C LYS A 136 12.68 -13.03 -4.62
N PRO A 137 13.27 -14.22 -4.36
CA PRO A 137 13.44 -15.34 -5.28
C PRO A 137 12.13 -16.13 -5.46
N ASN A 138 11.67 -16.28 -6.70
CA ASN A 138 10.38 -16.93 -6.99
C ASN A 138 10.53 -18.44 -7.13
N LEU A 139 9.47 -19.17 -6.81
CA LEU A 139 9.33 -20.56 -7.22
C LEU A 139 9.06 -20.67 -8.73
N SER A 140 9.58 -21.74 -9.34
CA SER A 140 9.29 -22.08 -10.73
C SER A 140 7.87 -22.62 -10.87
N ASP A 141 7.28 -22.53 -12.07
CA ASP A 141 5.94 -23.07 -12.32
C ASP A 141 5.89 -24.59 -12.05
N ASN A 142 6.98 -25.33 -12.33
CA ASN A 142 7.10 -26.76 -12.04
C ASN A 142 7.13 -27.06 -10.53
N ALA A 143 7.83 -26.25 -9.73
CA ALA A 143 7.84 -26.41 -8.27
C ALA A 143 6.46 -26.15 -7.67
N ILE A 144 5.73 -25.15 -8.18
CA ILE A 144 4.35 -24.85 -7.76
C ILE A 144 3.39 -25.97 -8.17
N GLU A 145 3.52 -26.51 -9.37
CA GLU A 145 2.71 -27.66 -9.83
C GLU A 145 2.98 -28.91 -8.99
N ARG A 146 4.24 -29.15 -8.61
CA ARG A 146 4.61 -30.23 -7.67
C ARG A 146 3.96 -30.01 -6.30
N LEU A 147 3.98 -28.78 -5.78
CA LEU A 147 3.33 -28.43 -4.52
C LEU A 147 1.82 -28.73 -4.61
N LEU A 148 1.14 -28.19 -5.62
CA LEU A 148 -0.30 -28.34 -5.84
C LEU A 148 -0.74 -29.80 -6.04
N SER A 149 0.06 -30.61 -6.73
CA SER A 149 -0.29 -32.02 -7.01
C SER A 149 -0.07 -32.97 -5.83
N LYS A 150 0.72 -32.57 -4.83
CA LYS A 150 1.11 -33.43 -3.72
C LYS A 150 0.58 -33.00 -2.35
N THR A 151 0.23 -31.73 -2.14
CA THR A 151 -0.41 -31.33 -0.89
C THR A 151 -1.80 -31.97 -0.75
N GLU A 152 -2.16 -32.33 0.48
CA GLU A 152 -3.53 -32.73 0.84
C GLU A 152 -4.55 -31.59 0.62
N ASN A 153 -4.11 -30.33 0.60
CA ASN A 153 -4.98 -29.15 0.57
C ASN A 153 -4.61 -28.16 -0.54
N PRO A 154 -4.75 -28.52 -1.83
CA PRO A 154 -4.37 -27.65 -2.96
C PRO A 154 -5.13 -26.32 -2.99
N GLY A 155 -6.34 -26.27 -2.43
CA GLY A 155 -7.11 -25.02 -2.27
C GLY A 155 -6.51 -24.02 -1.27
N ARG A 156 -5.47 -24.40 -0.53
CA ARG A 156 -4.72 -23.55 0.43
C ARG A 156 -3.35 -23.14 -0.10
N VAL A 157 -3.15 -23.18 -1.42
CA VAL A 157 -1.92 -22.69 -2.06
C VAL A 157 -2.22 -21.36 -2.75
N ILE A 158 -1.50 -20.31 -2.36
CA ILE A 158 -1.59 -18.96 -2.92
C ILE A 158 -0.25 -18.57 -3.54
N LYS A 159 -0.28 -17.77 -4.61
CA LYS A 159 0.90 -17.17 -5.24
C LYS A 159 1.07 -15.72 -4.76
N GLU A 160 2.15 -15.44 -4.05
CA GLU A 160 2.48 -14.06 -3.68
C GLU A 160 3.19 -13.34 -4.82
N VAL A 161 2.73 -12.13 -5.11
CA VAL A 161 3.26 -11.27 -6.16
C VAL A 161 3.66 -9.91 -5.60
N SER A 162 4.32 -9.10 -6.41
CA SER A 162 5.02 -7.90 -5.94
C SER A 162 4.14 -6.71 -5.57
N ASN A 163 2.86 -6.68 -5.97
CA ASN A 163 1.93 -5.59 -5.66
C ASN A 163 0.46 -6.01 -5.86
N SER A 164 -0.45 -5.17 -5.34
CA SER A 164 -1.90 -5.34 -5.40
C SER A 164 -2.44 -5.45 -6.84
N ILE A 165 -1.91 -4.67 -7.79
CA ILE A 165 -2.31 -4.71 -9.21
C ILE A 165 -2.02 -6.09 -9.81
N SER A 166 -0.81 -6.60 -9.59
CA SER A 166 -0.39 -7.91 -10.09
C SER A 166 -1.27 -9.00 -9.47
N ALA A 167 -1.57 -8.91 -8.17
CA ALA A 167 -2.43 -9.87 -7.48
C ALA A 167 -3.82 -9.90 -8.14
N GLY A 168 -4.41 -8.75 -8.43
CA GLY A 168 -5.70 -8.64 -9.14
C GLY A 168 -5.69 -9.29 -10.52
N ILE A 169 -4.62 -9.07 -11.31
CA ILE A 169 -4.45 -9.67 -12.64
C ILE A 169 -4.41 -11.20 -12.53
N TYR A 170 -3.57 -11.77 -11.66
CA TYR A 170 -3.47 -13.21 -11.52
C TYR A 170 -4.76 -13.85 -10.98
N ILE A 171 -5.44 -13.19 -10.03
CA ILE A 171 -6.77 -13.63 -9.54
C ILE A 171 -7.77 -13.71 -10.71
N SER A 172 -7.79 -12.71 -11.59
CA SER A 172 -8.69 -12.68 -12.76
C SER A 172 -8.43 -13.81 -13.76
N HIS A 173 -7.21 -14.34 -13.78
CA HIS A 173 -6.81 -15.51 -14.57
C HIS A 173 -6.93 -16.84 -13.81
N GLY A 174 -7.59 -16.86 -12.65
CA GLY A 174 -7.86 -18.08 -11.90
C GLY A 174 -6.67 -18.57 -11.06
N HIS A 175 -5.67 -17.73 -10.81
CA HIS A 175 -4.60 -18.02 -9.88
C HIS A 175 -4.88 -17.34 -8.54
N PRO A 176 -5.12 -18.08 -7.45
CA PRO A 176 -5.19 -17.50 -6.12
C PRO A 176 -3.89 -16.75 -5.83
N SER A 177 -3.99 -15.44 -5.62
CA SER A 177 -2.82 -14.58 -5.45
C SER A 177 -3.04 -13.53 -4.37
N ILE A 178 -1.95 -13.11 -3.76
CA ILE A 178 -1.93 -12.07 -2.72
C ILE A 178 -0.66 -11.23 -2.82
N TYR A 179 -0.66 -10.12 -2.10
CA TYR A 179 0.46 -9.22 -1.91
C TYR A 179 0.70 -9.07 -0.41
N GLY A 180 1.91 -9.36 0.06
CA GLY A 180 2.37 -9.10 1.44
C GLY A 180 3.51 -8.09 1.47
N SER A 181 3.77 -7.50 2.64
CA SER A 181 4.73 -6.40 2.74
C SER A 181 6.17 -6.84 2.56
N ASP A 182 6.54 -8.06 3.00
CA ASP A 182 7.94 -8.53 3.06
C ASP A 182 8.83 -7.48 3.74
N ILE A 183 8.32 -6.93 4.84
CA ILE A 183 8.88 -5.75 5.50
C ILE A 183 10.37 -5.94 5.82
N GLN A 184 11.17 -4.96 5.41
CA GLN A 184 12.61 -4.89 5.71
C GLN A 184 12.95 -3.75 6.68
N ASP A 185 12.06 -2.77 6.82
CA ASP A 185 12.25 -1.59 7.66
C ASP A 185 10.93 -1.22 8.34
N TRP A 186 10.81 -1.60 9.61
CA TRP A 186 9.60 -1.39 10.39
C TRP A 186 9.23 0.08 10.58
N ALA A 187 10.17 1.02 10.47
CA ALA A 187 9.87 2.45 10.51
C ALA A 187 8.95 2.90 9.35
N LYS A 188 8.84 2.10 8.29
CA LYS A 188 8.01 2.36 7.11
C LYS A 188 6.75 1.51 7.05
N TYR A 189 6.52 0.64 8.04
CA TYR A 189 5.41 -0.30 7.99
C TYR A 189 4.05 0.41 7.90
N GLU A 190 3.85 1.49 8.66
CA GLU A 190 2.60 2.27 8.61
C GLU A 190 2.29 2.78 7.20
N GLU A 191 3.30 3.25 6.46
CA GLU A 191 3.16 3.67 5.07
C GLU A 191 2.81 2.49 4.16
N PHE A 192 3.56 1.40 4.22
CA PHE A 192 3.32 0.21 3.41
C PHE A 192 1.97 -0.43 3.69
N SER A 193 1.49 -0.36 4.93
CA SER A 193 0.21 -0.94 5.34
C SER A 193 -0.97 -0.38 4.54
N ARG A 194 -0.87 0.87 4.07
CA ARG A 194 -1.92 1.53 3.28
C ARG A 194 -2.18 0.84 1.93
N GLU A 195 -1.17 0.18 1.37
CA GLU A 195 -1.25 -0.54 0.09
C GLU A 195 -1.58 -2.04 0.26
N LEU A 196 -1.62 -2.54 1.50
CA LEU A 196 -1.94 -3.95 1.76
C LEU A 196 -3.38 -4.32 1.35
N PRO A 197 -3.62 -5.59 0.97
CA PRO A 197 -4.94 -6.07 0.60
C PRO A 197 -5.98 -5.86 1.70
N ASP A 198 -7.16 -5.41 1.31
CA ASP A 198 -8.33 -5.30 2.19
C ASP A 198 -9.30 -6.47 1.97
N LEU A 199 -9.64 -7.16 3.05
CA LEU A 199 -10.58 -8.26 3.04
C LEU A 199 -12.01 -7.71 3.11
N ARG A 200 -12.77 -7.92 2.02
CA ARG A 200 -14.20 -7.55 1.94
C ARG A 200 -15.11 -8.35 2.86
N LEU A 201 -14.65 -9.51 3.29
CA LEU A 201 -15.36 -10.39 4.21
C LEU A 201 -14.59 -10.43 5.52
N PRO A 202 -15.26 -10.24 6.68
CA PRO A 202 -14.61 -10.35 7.96
C PRO A 202 -14.12 -11.79 8.15
N VAL A 203 -12.86 -11.92 8.56
CA VAL A 203 -12.23 -13.22 8.83
C VAL A 203 -12.03 -13.33 10.34
N GLU A 204 -12.67 -14.33 10.94
CA GLU A 204 -12.73 -14.50 12.40
C GLU A 204 -11.63 -15.43 12.92
N SER A 205 -11.08 -16.29 12.06
CA SER A 205 -9.99 -17.20 12.40
C SER A 205 -9.22 -17.64 11.15
N PHE A 206 -8.07 -18.28 11.36
CA PHE A 206 -7.29 -18.94 10.31
C PHE A 206 -8.10 -20.01 9.55
N GLU A 207 -8.90 -20.80 10.26
CA GLU A 207 -9.75 -21.84 9.66
C GLU A 207 -10.82 -21.22 8.77
N HIS A 208 -11.44 -20.12 9.23
CA HIS A 208 -12.41 -19.39 8.44
C HIS A 208 -11.76 -18.83 7.16
N PHE A 209 -10.55 -18.28 7.25
CA PHE A 209 -9.78 -17.85 6.07
C PHE A 209 -9.55 -19.00 5.07
N CYS A 210 -9.11 -20.16 5.56
CA CYS A 210 -8.88 -21.35 4.73
C CYS A 210 -10.15 -21.86 4.03
N LEU A 211 -11.30 -21.80 4.71
CA LEU A 211 -12.60 -22.18 4.12
C LEU A 211 -13.04 -21.21 3.03
N LEU A 212 -12.80 -19.91 3.21
CA LEU A 212 -13.06 -18.89 2.19
C LEU A 212 -12.18 -19.10 0.94
N LEU A 213 -10.90 -19.44 1.13
CA LEU A 213 -10.00 -19.78 0.02
C LEU A 213 -10.47 -21.03 -0.74
N ALA A 214 -10.94 -22.05 -0.03
CA ALA A 214 -11.51 -23.25 -0.62
C ALA A 214 -12.86 -23.01 -1.31
N LYS A 215 -13.42 -21.79 -1.22
CA LYS A 215 -14.75 -21.41 -1.73
C LYS A 215 -15.85 -22.34 -1.21
N ASP A 216 -15.76 -22.75 0.05
CA ASP A 216 -16.76 -23.63 0.66
C ASP A 216 -18.16 -22.96 0.65
N PRO A 217 -19.18 -23.57 0.01
CA PRO A 217 -20.50 -22.95 -0.12
C PRO A 217 -21.17 -22.63 1.23
N THR A 218 -20.99 -23.49 2.23
CA THR A 218 -21.60 -23.30 3.56
C THR A 218 -21.00 -22.09 4.26
N THR A 219 -19.68 -21.95 4.19
CA THR A 219 -18.94 -20.80 4.73
C THR A 219 -19.33 -19.52 4.03
N ILE A 220 -19.36 -19.52 2.69
CA ILE A 220 -19.79 -18.36 1.90
C ILE A 220 -21.21 -17.94 2.29
N ASN A 221 -22.15 -18.88 2.36
CA ASN A 221 -23.53 -18.59 2.75
C ASN A 221 -23.63 -18.05 4.18
N THR A 222 -22.91 -18.65 5.13
CA THR A 222 -22.88 -18.18 6.53
C THR A 222 -22.37 -16.74 6.64
N VAL A 223 -21.32 -16.39 5.87
CA VAL A 223 -20.80 -15.03 5.83
C VAL A 223 -21.77 -14.07 5.14
N LEU A 224 -22.42 -14.50 4.05
CA LEU A 224 -23.44 -13.70 3.38
C LEU A 224 -24.66 -13.46 4.26
N ASP A 225 -25.04 -14.43 5.10
CA ASP A 225 -26.19 -14.30 6.01
C ASP A 225 -25.91 -13.35 7.19
N LYS A 226 -24.64 -13.10 7.52
CA LYS A 226 -24.25 -12.00 8.42
C LYS A 226 -24.43 -10.61 7.79
N LYS A 227 -24.51 -10.51 6.46
CA LYS A 227 -24.73 -9.21 5.78
C LYS A 227 -26.21 -8.87 5.74
N THR A 228 -26.52 -7.60 5.97
CA THR A 228 -27.87 -7.07 5.79
C THR A 228 -28.31 -7.24 4.35
N SER A 229 -29.45 -7.89 4.14
CA SER A 229 -30.04 -8.10 2.82
C SER A 229 -31.55 -7.95 2.87
N GLU A 230 -32.15 -7.61 1.73
CA GLU A 230 -33.59 -7.60 1.53
C GLU A 230 -33.96 -8.38 0.26
N PHE A 231 -35.18 -8.89 0.21
CA PHE A 231 -35.74 -9.41 -1.01
C PHE A 231 -36.48 -8.31 -1.76
N LEU A 232 -36.01 -8.01 -2.97
CA LEU A 232 -36.63 -7.10 -3.91
C LEU A 232 -37.62 -7.86 -4.77
N GLU A 233 -38.87 -7.41 -4.78
CA GLU A 233 -39.91 -7.92 -5.66
C GLU A 233 -40.15 -6.93 -6.79
N LEU A 234 -39.56 -7.23 -7.95
CA LEU A 234 -39.41 -6.28 -9.05
C LEU A 234 -40.27 -6.65 -10.26
N ARG A 235 -40.95 -5.66 -10.83
CA ARG A 235 -41.53 -5.75 -12.17
C ARG A 235 -40.54 -5.15 -13.15
N SER A 236 -39.69 -6.02 -13.71
CA SER A 236 -38.56 -5.64 -14.56
C SER A 236 -38.87 -5.70 -16.05
N PHE A 237 -39.95 -6.38 -16.45
CA PHE A 237 -40.27 -6.67 -17.84
C PHE A 237 -41.72 -6.30 -18.18
N ASP A 238 -42.01 -6.09 -19.46
CA ASP A 238 -43.33 -5.65 -19.96
C ASP A 238 -44.40 -6.76 -19.87
N ASP A 239 -43.99 -8.01 -19.60
CA ASP A 239 -44.86 -9.18 -19.44
C ASP A 239 -45.47 -9.30 -18.03
N ASN A 240 -45.30 -8.28 -17.18
CA ASN A 240 -45.75 -8.27 -15.78
C ASN A 240 -45.15 -9.38 -14.90
N SER A 241 -44.09 -10.07 -15.34
CA SER A 241 -43.42 -11.06 -14.52
C SER A 241 -42.78 -10.43 -13.28
N MET A 242 -42.93 -11.11 -12.15
CA MET A 242 -42.35 -10.73 -10.87
C MET A 242 -41.00 -11.41 -10.70
N LEU A 243 -39.94 -10.61 -10.64
CA LEU A 243 -38.59 -11.07 -10.39
C LEU A 243 -38.23 -10.82 -8.92
N LYS A 244 -37.96 -11.91 -8.19
CA LYS A 244 -37.49 -11.83 -6.80
C LYS A 244 -35.97 -11.89 -6.76
N ILE A 245 -35.33 -10.86 -6.22
CA ILE A 245 -33.87 -10.76 -6.10
C ILE A 245 -33.50 -10.54 -4.63
N LYS A 246 -32.53 -11.28 -4.10
CA LYS A 246 -31.90 -10.96 -2.81
C LYS A 246 -30.84 -9.88 -3.05
N ALA A 247 -31.04 -8.68 -2.52
CA ALA A 247 -30.09 -7.57 -2.59
C ALA A 247 -29.41 -7.38 -1.24
N PHE A 248 -28.08 -7.32 -1.23
CA PHE A 248 -27.28 -7.04 -0.04
C PHE A 248 -27.03 -5.52 0.09
N ASN A 249 -26.87 -5.03 1.31
CA ASN A 249 -26.47 -3.63 1.57
C ASN A 249 -24.97 -3.41 1.30
N ASP A 250 -24.52 -3.74 0.09
CA ASP A 250 -23.14 -3.71 -0.38
C ASP A 250 -23.16 -3.78 -1.92
N ILE A 251 -22.02 -4.03 -2.56
CA ILE A 251 -21.89 -4.24 -3.99
C ILE A 251 -22.59 -5.54 -4.40
N ASN A 252 -23.61 -5.43 -5.25
CA ASN A 252 -24.30 -6.56 -5.86
C ASN A 252 -23.91 -6.66 -7.34
N VAL A 253 -23.58 -7.86 -7.81
CA VAL A 253 -23.18 -8.09 -9.21
C VAL A 253 -24.19 -9.00 -9.90
N ILE A 254 -24.77 -8.54 -11.00
CA ILE A 254 -25.76 -9.28 -11.80
C ILE A 254 -25.09 -9.75 -13.10
N PHE A 255 -24.92 -11.06 -13.25
CA PHE A 255 -24.37 -11.68 -14.46
C PHE A 255 -25.47 -12.24 -15.37
N GLY A 256 -25.24 -12.18 -16.68
CA GLY A 256 -26.11 -12.83 -17.66
C GLY A 256 -25.72 -12.50 -19.11
N PRO A 257 -26.08 -13.35 -20.10
CA PRO A 257 -25.84 -13.10 -21.53
C PRO A 257 -26.41 -11.76 -22.05
N LYS A 258 -25.97 -11.32 -23.23
CA LYS A 258 -26.56 -10.13 -23.90
C LYS A 258 -28.05 -10.38 -24.18
N GLY A 259 -28.90 -9.35 -24.00
CA GLY A 259 -30.35 -9.46 -24.23
C GLY A 259 -31.18 -9.99 -23.05
N THR A 260 -30.56 -10.34 -21.92
CA THR A 260 -31.25 -10.85 -20.71
C THR A 260 -31.95 -9.78 -19.86
N GLY A 261 -32.02 -8.53 -20.34
CA GLY A 261 -32.73 -7.45 -19.64
C GLY A 261 -32.06 -6.92 -18.36
N LYS A 262 -30.75 -7.13 -18.16
CA LYS A 262 -29.99 -6.55 -17.02
C LYS A 262 -30.26 -5.06 -16.79
N THR A 263 -30.29 -4.26 -17.86
CA THR A 263 -30.61 -2.82 -17.78
C THR A 263 -32.02 -2.57 -17.25
N CYS A 264 -33.00 -3.38 -17.68
CA CYS A 264 -34.38 -3.27 -17.20
C CYS A 264 -34.48 -3.62 -15.71
N ILE A 265 -33.72 -4.63 -15.26
CA ILE A 265 -33.60 -4.99 -13.84
C ILE A 265 -33.01 -3.84 -13.03
N LEU A 266 -31.90 -3.23 -13.46
CA LEU A 266 -31.30 -2.08 -12.77
C LEU A 266 -32.26 -0.88 -12.67
N LYS A 267 -32.99 -0.58 -13.76
CA LYS A 267 -34.06 0.46 -13.74
C LYS A 267 -35.19 0.12 -12.78
N ALA A 268 -35.58 -1.14 -12.68
CA ALA A 268 -36.60 -1.58 -11.74
C ALA A 268 -36.12 -1.46 -10.28
N ILE A 269 -34.87 -1.81 -10.00
CA ILE A 269 -34.24 -1.64 -8.67
C ILE A 269 -34.24 -0.16 -8.27
N ALA A 270 -33.79 0.74 -9.15
CA ALA A 270 -33.79 2.16 -8.84
C ALA A 270 -35.20 2.69 -8.56
N ARG A 271 -36.19 2.35 -9.40
CA ARG A 271 -37.60 2.73 -9.15
C ARG A 271 -38.12 2.20 -7.82
N TYR A 272 -37.74 0.98 -7.42
CA TYR A 272 -38.13 0.39 -6.15
C TYR A 272 -37.61 1.22 -4.97
N TYR A 273 -36.34 1.57 -4.97
CA TYR A 273 -35.73 2.38 -3.90
C TYR A 273 -36.23 3.83 -3.89
N THR A 274 -36.39 4.47 -5.06
CA THR A 274 -36.95 5.82 -5.16
C THR A 274 -38.38 5.88 -4.57
N LYS A 275 -39.20 4.86 -4.82
CA LYS A 275 -40.55 4.77 -4.23
C LYS A 275 -40.53 4.59 -2.71
N LYS A 276 -39.48 3.99 -2.16
CA LYS A 276 -39.25 3.88 -0.71
C LYS A 276 -38.61 5.13 -0.09
N GLY A 277 -38.34 6.17 -0.88
CA GLY A 277 -37.73 7.42 -0.41
C GLY A 277 -36.20 7.42 -0.39
N THR A 278 -35.55 6.42 -0.99
CA THR A 278 -34.09 6.38 -1.14
C THR A 278 -33.69 6.91 -2.53
N ASP A 279 -32.82 7.92 -2.61
CA ASP A 279 -32.29 8.37 -3.90
C ASP A 279 -31.51 7.22 -4.55
N ALA A 280 -31.88 6.86 -5.78
CA ALA A 280 -31.34 5.71 -6.48
C ALA A 280 -31.19 6.06 -7.96
N ARG A 281 -29.97 5.89 -8.48
CA ARG A 281 -29.60 6.26 -9.84
C ARG A 281 -29.07 5.05 -10.60
N VAL A 282 -29.37 4.99 -11.89
CA VAL A 282 -28.86 3.97 -12.81
C VAL A 282 -27.90 4.64 -13.77
N TYR A 283 -26.71 4.06 -13.87
CA TYR A 283 -25.67 4.50 -14.80
C TYR A 283 -25.49 3.45 -15.89
N GLU A 284 -25.43 3.89 -17.14
CA GLU A 284 -25.24 3.03 -18.31
C GLU A 284 -23.99 3.47 -19.06
N SER A 285 -23.23 2.53 -19.61
CA SER A 285 -21.93 2.75 -20.25
C SER A 285 -21.97 3.60 -21.54
N ALA A 286 -23.14 4.10 -21.93
CA ALA A 286 -23.35 5.01 -23.05
C ALA A 286 -23.71 6.45 -22.61
N SER A 287 -23.71 6.77 -21.31
CA SER A 287 -23.82 8.15 -20.87
C SER A 287 -22.43 8.75 -20.72
N ASP A 288 -21.99 9.51 -21.73
CA ASP A 288 -20.76 10.35 -21.75
C ASP A 288 -20.75 11.46 -20.67
N ARG A 289 -21.59 11.33 -19.64
CA ARG A 289 -21.87 12.31 -18.61
C ARG A 289 -21.31 11.93 -17.25
N LEU A 290 -20.52 10.86 -17.09
CA LEU A 290 -19.95 10.57 -15.76
C LEU A 290 -19.07 11.72 -15.26
N ASP A 291 -18.27 12.33 -16.14
CA ASP A 291 -17.47 13.50 -15.80
C ASP A 291 -18.32 14.74 -15.52
N GLU A 292 -19.50 14.88 -16.14
CA GLU A 292 -20.46 15.98 -15.90
C GLU A 292 -21.31 15.75 -14.63
N ILE A 293 -21.76 14.52 -14.37
CA ILE A 293 -22.62 14.15 -13.25
C ILE A 293 -21.86 14.22 -11.92
N PHE A 294 -20.58 13.86 -11.94
CA PHE A 294 -19.73 13.86 -10.74
C PHE A 294 -18.75 15.04 -10.73
N ASP A 295 -18.89 15.97 -11.68
CA ASP A 295 -17.98 17.10 -11.89
C ASP A 295 -16.50 16.74 -11.65
N ARG A 296 -16.04 15.66 -12.28
CA ARG A 296 -14.67 15.14 -12.03
C ARG A 296 -13.58 16.12 -12.46
N LYS A 297 -13.95 17.16 -13.21
CA LYS A 297 -13.09 18.25 -13.66
C LYS A 297 -13.18 19.49 -12.75
N GLY A 298 -14.03 19.47 -11.72
CA GLY A 298 -14.16 20.55 -10.74
C GLY A 298 -14.69 21.86 -11.31
N LYS A 299 -15.55 21.81 -12.33
CA LYS A 299 -16.18 23.01 -12.93
C LYS A 299 -17.15 23.72 -11.98
N ASP A 300 -17.83 22.96 -11.13
CA ASP A 300 -18.78 23.43 -10.12
C ASP A 300 -18.16 23.43 -8.71
N LEU A 301 -16.88 23.06 -8.59
CA LEU A 301 -16.12 23.09 -7.35
C LEU A 301 -15.67 24.53 -7.03
N THR A 302 -16.53 25.29 -6.36
CA THR A 302 -16.14 26.56 -5.73
C THR A 302 -15.60 26.29 -4.33
N ILE A 303 -14.28 26.12 -4.21
CA ILE A 303 -13.59 26.15 -2.92
C ILE A 303 -13.19 27.59 -2.64
N ASP A 304 -13.67 28.14 -1.53
CA ASP A 304 -13.13 29.36 -0.96
C ASP A 304 -11.92 28.97 -0.08
N LEU A 305 -10.71 29.35 -0.51
CA LEU A 305 -9.48 29.02 0.20
C LEU A 305 -9.40 29.68 1.59
N SER A 306 -10.20 30.74 1.80
CA SER A 306 -10.30 31.43 3.09
C SER A 306 -10.94 30.57 4.18
N ASP A 307 -11.84 29.64 3.83
CA ASP A 307 -12.46 28.71 4.78
C ASP A 307 -11.47 27.66 5.33
N HIS A 308 -10.29 27.53 4.70
CA HIS A 308 -9.26 26.54 5.05
C HIS A 308 -7.97 27.16 5.59
N ASP A 309 -7.96 28.47 5.86
CA ASP A 309 -6.78 29.21 6.32
C ASP A 309 -5.57 29.07 5.36
N ILE A 310 -5.87 28.89 4.06
CA ILE A 310 -4.88 28.78 2.99
C ILE A 310 -4.85 30.12 2.24
N ASP A 311 -3.69 30.75 2.22
CA ASP A 311 -3.46 31.98 1.44
C ASP A 311 -3.65 31.70 -0.06
N ASP A 312 -4.50 32.50 -0.71
CA ASP A 312 -4.82 32.37 -2.13
C ASP A 312 -3.74 32.97 -3.05
N CYS A 313 -2.74 33.63 -2.45
CA CYS A 313 -1.61 34.29 -3.13
C CYS A 313 -2.05 35.22 -4.27
N ALA A 314 -3.25 35.81 -4.18
CA ALA A 314 -3.80 36.63 -5.26
C ALA A 314 -2.89 37.84 -5.58
N ASN A 315 -2.29 38.43 -4.55
CA ASN A 315 -1.40 39.58 -4.68
C ASN A 315 -0.10 39.20 -5.42
N GLU A 316 0.52 38.09 -5.08
CA GLU A 316 1.73 37.57 -5.74
C GLU A 316 1.47 37.28 -7.21
N ILE A 317 0.32 36.67 -7.51
CA ILE A 317 -0.09 36.34 -8.87
C ILE A 317 -0.35 37.63 -9.68
N GLU A 318 -0.97 38.65 -9.09
CA GLU A 318 -1.14 39.96 -9.74
C GLU A 318 0.22 40.62 -10.03
N VAL A 319 1.15 40.60 -9.09
CA VAL A 319 2.50 41.17 -9.28
C VAL A 319 3.24 40.46 -10.41
N LEU A 320 3.16 39.13 -10.49
CA LEU A 320 3.76 38.36 -11.59
C LEU A 320 3.11 38.66 -12.94
N ARG A 321 1.79 38.84 -12.98
CA ARG A 321 1.06 39.20 -14.21
C ARG A 321 1.36 40.63 -14.65
N ALA A 322 1.59 41.53 -13.71
CA ALA A 322 1.94 42.92 -13.98
C ALA A 322 3.44 43.12 -14.25
N ALA A 323 4.27 42.10 -14.02
CA ALA A 323 5.70 42.18 -14.27
C ALA A 323 5.98 42.28 -15.78
N SER A 324 6.59 43.38 -16.19
CA SER A 324 7.11 43.58 -17.54
C SER A 324 8.62 43.64 -17.51
N GLU A 325 9.29 42.97 -18.46
CA GLU A 325 10.73 43.13 -18.64
C GLU A 325 11.03 44.58 -19.03
N ILE A 326 11.95 45.21 -18.30
CA ILE A 326 12.43 46.56 -18.61
C ILE A 326 13.69 46.40 -19.45
N ASP A 327 13.81 47.17 -20.53
CA ASP A 327 14.98 47.16 -21.40
C ASP A 327 16.29 47.34 -20.60
N VAL A 328 17.28 46.48 -20.90
CA VAL A 328 18.60 46.55 -20.28
C VAL A 328 19.21 47.93 -20.54
N THR A 329 19.48 48.66 -19.47
CA THR A 329 20.11 49.99 -19.57
C THR A 329 21.48 49.85 -20.23
N SER A 330 21.67 50.53 -21.36
CA SER A 330 22.93 50.40 -22.11
C SER A 330 24.13 50.86 -21.28
N ILE A 331 25.26 50.16 -21.42
CA ILE A 331 26.52 50.49 -20.73
C ILE A 331 26.92 51.95 -20.97
N LYS A 332 26.58 52.52 -22.12
CA LYS A 332 26.86 53.93 -22.46
C LYS A 332 26.13 54.91 -21.54
N LYS A 333 24.90 54.60 -21.10
CA LYS A 333 24.16 55.41 -20.11
C LYS A 333 24.78 55.31 -18.72
N TYR A 334 25.31 54.14 -18.35
CA TYR A 334 26.08 53.99 -17.11
C TYR A 334 27.36 54.81 -17.12
N VAL A 335 28.15 54.74 -18.21
CA VAL A 335 29.37 55.54 -18.37
C VAL A 335 29.04 57.03 -18.28
N ALA A 336 28.02 57.50 -19.00
CA ALA A 336 27.60 58.91 -18.95
C ALA A 336 27.16 59.36 -17.55
N TYR A 337 26.47 58.50 -16.78
CA TYR A 337 26.10 58.80 -15.40
C TYR A 337 27.33 58.96 -14.50
N PHE A 338 28.32 58.07 -14.59
CA PHE A 338 29.55 58.15 -13.78
C PHE A 338 30.49 59.28 -14.22
N GLU A 339 30.55 59.61 -15.51
CA GLU A 339 31.28 60.77 -16.06
C GLU A 339 30.65 62.10 -15.63
N ALA A 340 29.31 62.17 -15.61
CA ALA A 340 28.57 63.34 -15.10
C ALA A 340 28.73 63.49 -13.57
N LYS A 341 28.84 62.38 -12.83
CA LYS A 341 29.10 62.39 -11.38
C LYS A 341 30.53 62.86 -11.05
N THR A 342 31.49 62.66 -11.94
CA THR A 342 32.91 63.04 -11.73
C THR A 342 33.27 64.47 -12.17
N THR A 343 32.39 65.16 -12.91
CA THR A 343 32.63 66.52 -13.45
C THR A 343 31.93 67.64 -12.68
N ASN A 344 31.05 67.35 -11.73
CA ASN A 344 30.41 68.40 -10.93
C ASN A 344 31.42 68.98 -9.90
N ARG A 345 31.84 70.25 -10.09
CA ARG A 345 32.77 70.97 -9.20
C ARG A 345 32.31 71.03 -7.74
N ASN A 346 31.01 70.89 -7.45
CA ASN A 346 30.50 70.84 -6.08
C ASN A 346 30.71 69.47 -5.39
N ALA A 347 30.83 68.38 -6.14
CA ALA A 347 31.06 67.04 -5.58
C ALA A 347 32.49 66.83 -5.04
N LYS A 348 33.49 67.59 -5.54
CA LYS A 348 34.88 67.56 -5.00
C LYS A 348 35.05 68.34 -3.69
N LYS A 349 34.12 69.24 -3.33
CA LYS A 349 34.15 70.02 -2.08
C LYS A 349 33.41 69.35 -0.92
N ILE A 350 32.61 68.33 -1.23
CA ILE A 350 31.85 67.58 -0.25
C ILE A 350 32.65 66.30 0.04
N LEU A 351 33.27 66.23 1.21
CA LEU A 351 33.98 65.04 1.74
C LEU A 351 32.96 63.95 2.13
N LEU A 352 32.14 63.49 1.20
CA LEU A 352 31.32 62.28 1.34
C LEU A 352 32.14 61.09 0.84
N LYS A 353 33.30 60.87 1.45
CA LYS A 353 34.08 59.65 1.19
C LYS A 353 33.56 58.43 1.95
N ASP A 354 32.66 58.62 2.91
CA ASP A 354 32.12 57.53 3.72
C ASP A 354 30.62 57.73 3.98
N ILE A 355 29.79 57.65 2.93
CA ILE A 355 28.37 57.35 3.14
C ILE A 355 28.18 55.89 2.81
N GLU A 356 27.93 55.08 3.84
CA GLU A 356 27.35 53.75 3.66
C GLU A 356 25.99 53.92 2.96
N PRO A 357 25.71 53.20 1.86
CA PRO A 357 24.42 53.29 1.21
C PRO A 357 23.33 52.92 2.21
N GLU A 358 22.44 53.89 2.47
CA GLU A 358 21.25 53.75 3.29
C GLU A 358 20.44 52.54 2.79
N GLU A 359 20.17 51.59 3.69
CA GLU A 359 19.38 50.39 3.38
C GLU A 359 18.02 50.81 2.83
N GLU A 360 17.67 50.34 1.63
CA GLU A 360 16.29 50.40 1.15
C GLU A 360 15.40 49.64 2.13
N SER A 361 14.60 50.41 2.86
CA SER A 361 13.62 49.93 3.80
C SER A 361 12.53 49.15 3.07
N GLY A 362 12.25 47.93 3.56
CA GLY A 362 10.87 47.44 3.59
C GLY A 362 10.46 46.47 2.49
N ALA A 363 11.23 45.40 2.27
CA ALA A 363 10.70 44.05 2.08
C ALA A 363 11.87 43.04 2.06
N LYS A 364 12.47 42.77 3.23
CA LYS A 364 13.27 41.56 3.41
C LYS A 364 12.31 40.37 3.34
N ARG A 365 12.17 39.76 2.15
CA ARG A 365 11.85 38.33 2.10
C ARG A 365 13.09 37.63 2.64
N GLU A 366 12.99 37.07 3.84
CA GLU A 366 14.05 36.22 4.41
C GLU A 366 14.20 34.98 3.51
N PHE A 367 15.16 35.04 2.58
CA PHE A 367 15.66 33.88 1.85
C PHE A 367 16.74 33.17 2.68
N ASP A 368 16.46 32.88 3.95
CA ASP A 368 17.44 32.26 4.85
C ASP A 368 17.60 30.76 4.58
N ASP A 369 16.56 30.07 4.10
CA ASP A 369 16.63 28.63 3.81
C ASP A 369 17.49 28.28 2.58
N VAL A 370 17.58 29.18 1.60
CA VAL A 370 18.44 28.98 0.42
C VAL A 370 19.92 29.23 0.77
N LYS A 371 20.22 30.17 1.67
CA LYS A 371 21.59 30.41 2.13
C LYS A 371 22.12 29.28 3.03
N ALA A 372 21.27 28.66 3.85
CA ALA A 372 21.63 27.50 4.65
C ALA A 372 22.04 26.30 3.76
N ALA A 373 21.30 26.04 2.67
CA ALA A 373 21.59 24.97 1.72
C ALA A 373 22.88 25.19 0.90
N VAL A 374 23.20 26.45 0.58
CA VAL A 374 24.45 26.84 -0.12
C VAL A 374 25.67 26.81 0.83
N GLY A 375 25.47 27.05 2.13
CA GLY A 375 26.52 26.96 3.15
C GLY A 375 26.98 25.53 3.45
N THR A 376 26.04 24.56 3.51
CA THR A 376 26.36 23.14 3.79
C THR A 376 27.10 22.47 2.63
N THR A 377 26.78 22.82 1.39
CA THR A 377 27.49 22.32 0.20
C THR A 377 28.93 22.83 0.11
N LYS A 378 29.19 24.07 0.53
CA LYS A 378 30.53 24.68 0.55
C LYS A 378 31.45 24.09 1.63
N ASN A 379 30.90 23.71 2.78
CA ASN A 379 31.63 23.03 3.86
C ASN A 379 31.91 21.55 3.57
N SER A 380 31.01 20.86 2.85
CA SER A 380 31.26 19.49 2.39
C SER A 380 32.41 19.45 1.36
N TRP A 381 32.43 20.38 0.40
CA TRP A 381 33.49 20.47 -0.62
C TRP A 381 34.89 20.80 -0.07
N SER A 382 34.97 21.61 1.00
CA SER A 382 36.26 21.96 1.66
C SER A 382 36.80 20.87 2.59
N PHE A 383 35.93 19.97 3.07
CA PHE A 383 36.31 18.79 3.86
C PHE A 383 36.90 17.68 2.98
N TRP A 384 36.28 17.41 1.82
CA TRP A 384 36.76 16.39 0.86
C TRP A 384 38.08 16.76 0.16
N THR A 385 38.42 18.06 0.06
CA THR A 385 39.69 18.53 -0.51
C THR A 385 40.87 18.52 0.48
N ARG A 386 40.65 18.15 1.76
CA ARG A 386 41.70 18.08 2.80
C ARG A 386 42.10 16.67 3.25
N ILE A 387 41.38 15.63 2.86
CA ILE A 387 41.60 14.23 3.33
C ILE A 387 42.20 13.32 2.25
N LEU A 388 42.42 13.81 1.04
CA LEU A 388 43.12 13.07 -0.01
C LEU A 388 44.53 13.68 -0.22
N PRO A 389 45.63 12.91 0.02
CA PRO A 389 46.92 13.25 -0.55
C PRO A 389 46.93 13.15 -2.08
#